data_AF-A0A8J6ML35-F1
#
_entry.id   AF-A0A8J6ML35-F1
#
_cell.length_a   1.000
_cell.length_b   1.000
_cell.length_c   1.000
_cell.angle_alpha   90.00
_cell.angle_beta   90.00
_cell.angle_gamma   90.00
#
_symmetry.space_group_name_H-M   'P 1'
#
loop_
_entity.id
_entity.type
_entity.pdbx_description
1 polymer ?
#
loop_
_entity_poly.entity_id
_entity_poly.type
_entity_poly.pdbx_seq_one_letter_code
_entity_poly.pdbx_strand_id
1 'polypeptide(L)'
;MRLVLIVAFLALSISCGSGNGPKIPDAQTAGAPSSGNSAPTTYDSTSDARLTTLPPSLRRQLLACEATTHFYDLGAQKCTDEAPAPFVCIINDDLRALLDPSTLSPLADYLINKAADLTLYSCTVDPVNVSLHFFKFEAGVVQYRKLNVAKKKD
;
A
#
# COMPACT_ATOMS: atom_id res chain seq x y z
N MET A 1 -36.30 -19.73 45.78
CA MET A 1 -34.97 -20.35 45.59
C MET A 1 -35.08 -21.26 44.36
N ARG A 2 -34.74 -20.77 43.16
CA ARG A 2 -33.40 -20.84 42.52
C ARG A 2 -32.83 -22.27 42.45
N LEU A 3 -33.07 -22.98 41.35
CA LEU A 3 -32.05 -23.41 40.38
C LEU A 3 -32.74 -24.34 39.35
N VAL A 4 -32.86 -23.91 38.10
CA VAL A 4 -33.16 -24.83 36.99
C VAL A 4 -32.01 -24.69 36.00
N LEU A 5 -31.27 -25.81 35.86
CA LEU A 5 -30.20 -26.03 34.90
C LEU A 5 -30.71 -25.72 33.48
N ILE A 6 -30.06 -24.79 32.79
CA ILE A 6 -30.20 -24.66 31.33
C ILE A 6 -28.97 -25.35 30.72
N VAL A 7 -29.19 -26.59 30.29
CA VAL A 7 -28.25 -27.36 29.47
C VAL A 7 -28.25 -26.75 28.08
N ALA A 8 -27.09 -26.26 27.66
CA ALA A 8 -26.85 -25.77 26.32
C ALA A 8 -26.93 -26.93 25.31
N PHE A 9 -27.91 -26.89 24.42
CA PHE A 9 -27.89 -27.68 23.18
C PHE A 9 -27.32 -26.80 22.07
N LEU A 10 -26.04 -27.05 21.75
CA LEU A 10 -25.41 -26.60 20.52
C LEU A 10 -26.16 -27.21 19.32
N ALA A 11 -26.73 -26.34 18.49
CA ALA A 11 -27.11 -26.69 17.13
C ALA A 11 -26.52 -25.62 16.20
N LEU A 12 -25.22 -25.74 15.88
CA LEU A 12 -24.65 -25.07 14.72
C LEU A 12 -24.67 -26.05 13.55
N SER A 13 -25.71 -25.94 12.73
CA SER A 13 -25.78 -26.48 11.39
C SER A 13 -24.72 -25.79 10.52
N ILE A 14 -23.64 -26.49 10.20
CA ILE A 14 -22.69 -26.11 9.16
C ILE A 14 -23.35 -26.46 7.82
N SER A 15 -24.02 -25.49 7.22
CA SER A 15 -24.39 -25.53 5.81
C SER A 15 -23.12 -25.33 4.99
N CYS A 16 -22.73 -26.37 4.26
CA CYS A 16 -21.70 -26.31 3.23
C CYS A 16 -22.32 -25.66 1.99
N GLY A 17 -22.07 -24.36 1.81
CA GLY A 17 -22.53 -23.58 0.67
C GLY A 17 -21.42 -23.37 -0.36
N SER A 18 -21.51 -24.08 -1.47
CA SER A 18 -20.80 -23.75 -2.72
C SER A 18 -21.23 -22.37 -3.23
N GLY A 19 -20.27 -21.54 -3.63
CA GLY A 19 -20.51 -20.47 -4.59
C GLY A 19 -19.97 -19.09 -4.21
N ASN A 20 -18.99 -18.63 -4.99
CA ASN A 20 -18.59 -17.24 -5.20
C ASN A 20 -17.96 -16.52 -4.00
N GLY A 21 -16.78 -17.00 -3.58
CA GLY A 21 -15.81 -16.10 -2.94
C GLY A 21 -15.40 -14.98 -3.90
N PRO A 22 -15.01 -13.79 -3.39
CA PRO A 22 -14.54 -12.70 -4.25
C PRO A 22 -13.35 -13.19 -5.09
N LYS A 23 -13.38 -12.93 -6.41
CA LYS A 23 -12.24 -13.19 -7.29
C LYS A 23 -11.03 -12.46 -6.74
N ILE A 24 -9.96 -13.21 -6.50
CA ILE A 24 -8.61 -12.67 -6.35
C ILE A 24 -8.34 -11.88 -7.64
N PRO A 25 -7.96 -10.58 -7.59
CA PRO A 25 -7.55 -9.86 -8.78
C PRO A 25 -6.43 -10.62 -9.45
N ASP A 26 -6.55 -10.86 -10.76
CA ASP A 26 -5.51 -11.48 -11.56
C ASP A 26 -4.18 -10.78 -11.27
N ALA A 27 -3.16 -11.57 -10.90
CA ALA A 27 -1.79 -11.08 -10.82
C ALA A 27 -1.49 -10.41 -12.17
N GLN A 28 -1.02 -9.16 -12.13
CA GLN A 28 -0.65 -8.40 -13.31
C GLN A 28 0.27 -9.26 -14.17
N THR A 29 -0.28 -9.80 -15.27
CA THR A 29 0.47 -10.53 -16.27
C THR A 29 1.51 -9.56 -16.82
N ALA A 30 2.76 -9.75 -16.41
CA ALA A 30 3.90 -9.08 -17.00
C ALA A 30 3.89 -9.37 -18.50
N GLY A 31 3.64 -8.32 -19.30
CA GLY A 31 3.89 -8.37 -20.72
C GLY A 31 5.37 -8.69 -20.97
N ALA A 32 5.61 -9.57 -21.94
CA ALA A 32 6.94 -10.01 -22.37
C ALA A 32 7.91 -8.84 -22.65
N PRO A 33 9.24 -9.05 -22.53
CA PRO A 33 10.22 -7.98 -22.58
C PRO A 33 10.39 -7.48 -24.01
N SER A 34 10.08 -6.22 -24.24
CA SER A 34 10.56 -5.49 -25.42
C SER A 34 11.82 -4.73 -25.03
N SER A 35 12.93 -5.18 -25.60
CA SER A 35 14.23 -4.50 -25.55
C SER A 35 14.10 -3.04 -26.00
N GLY A 36 14.42 -2.11 -25.11
CA GLY A 36 14.47 -0.69 -25.44
C GLY A 36 14.96 0.13 -24.25
N ASN A 37 16.07 0.85 -24.44
CA ASN A 37 16.71 1.80 -23.53
C ASN A 37 15.82 2.29 -22.38
N SER A 38 16.23 1.98 -21.15
CA SER A 38 15.72 2.58 -19.92
C SER A 38 16.03 4.08 -19.87
N ALA A 39 15.22 4.88 -20.54
CA ALA A 39 15.05 6.28 -20.19
C ALA A 39 14.43 6.35 -18.78
N PRO A 40 14.77 7.34 -17.93
CA PRO A 40 14.11 7.53 -16.66
C PRO A 40 12.62 7.74 -16.94
N THR A 41 11.77 6.81 -16.53
CA THR A 41 10.33 6.98 -16.62
C THR A 41 9.96 8.11 -15.67
N THR A 42 9.67 9.28 -16.23
CA THR A 42 9.06 10.37 -15.50
C THR A 42 7.78 9.82 -14.88
N TYR A 43 7.78 9.69 -13.56
CA TYR A 43 6.60 9.29 -12.79
C TYR A 43 5.44 10.24 -13.11
N ASP A 44 4.35 9.69 -13.65
CA ASP A 44 3.12 10.41 -13.95
C ASP A 44 2.02 9.93 -13.00
N SER A 45 1.67 10.77 -12.03
CA SER A 45 0.64 10.47 -11.05
C SER A 45 -0.79 10.55 -11.59
N THR A 46 -1.01 11.06 -12.81
CA THR A 46 -2.37 11.32 -13.30
C THR A 46 -3.15 10.10 -13.79
N SER A 47 -2.47 8.99 -14.10
CA SER A 47 -3.07 7.78 -14.67
C SER A 47 -3.04 6.55 -13.73
N ASP A 48 -2.53 6.73 -12.51
CA ASP A 48 -2.25 5.62 -11.62
C ASP A 48 -3.52 5.11 -10.91
N ALA A 49 -3.78 3.80 -11.01
CA ALA A 49 -4.89 3.12 -10.36
C ALA A 49 -4.92 3.39 -8.85
N ARG A 50 -3.75 3.64 -8.22
CA ARG A 50 -3.62 4.00 -6.80
C ARG A 50 -4.36 5.28 -6.39
N LEU A 51 -4.75 6.16 -7.33
CA LEU A 51 -5.46 7.41 -7.04
C LEU A 51 -6.95 7.38 -7.38
N THR A 52 -7.44 6.27 -7.93
CA THR A 52 -8.83 6.17 -8.44
C THR A 52 -9.87 6.11 -7.32
N THR A 53 -9.48 5.66 -6.13
CA THR A 53 -10.34 5.55 -4.95
C THR A 53 -10.34 6.80 -4.07
N LEU A 54 -9.45 7.76 -4.33
CA LEU A 54 -9.38 9.01 -3.56
C LEU A 54 -10.45 10.01 -4.03
N PRO A 55 -11.08 10.75 -3.10
CA PRO A 55 -11.94 11.88 -3.44
C PRO A 55 -11.24 12.88 -4.37
N PRO A 56 -11.97 13.49 -5.34
CA PRO A 56 -11.40 14.45 -6.28
C PRO A 56 -10.71 15.67 -5.63
N SER A 57 -11.11 16.05 -4.42
CA SER A 57 -10.45 17.12 -3.64
C SER A 57 -9.04 16.71 -3.20
N LEU A 58 -8.89 15.54 -2.58
CA LEU A 58 -7.60 15.02 -2.13
C LEU A 58 -6.66 14.73 -3.30
N ARG A 59 -7.19 14.16 -4.40
CA ARG A 59 -6.40 13.92 -5.61
C ARG A 59 -5.83 15.22 -6.18
N ARG A 60 -6.62 16.30 -6.23
CA ARG A 60 -6.13 17.61 -6.70
C ARG A 60 -5.04 18.19 -5.79
N GLN A 61 -5.18 18.06 -4.47
CA GLN A 61 -4.17 18.53 -3.53
C GLN A 61 -2.85 17.76 -3.67
N LEU A 62 -2.94 16.43 -3.80
CA LEU A 62 -1.79 15.58 -4.07
C LEU A 62 -1.04 16.02 -5.33
N LEU A 63 -1.76 16.17 -6.45
CA LEU A 63 -1.16 16.61 -7.71
C LEU A 63 -0.52 18.01 -7.61
N ALA A 64 -1.10 18.90 -6.81
CA ALA A 64 -0.54 20.23 -6.59
C ALA A 64 0.77 20.22 -5.78
N CYS A 65 0.90 19.34 -4.78
CA CYS A 65 2.16 19.19 -4.05
C CYS A 65 3.23 18.54 -4.93
N GLU A 66 2.88 17.46 -5.65
CA GLU A 66 3.84 16.76 -6.50
C GLU A 66 4.35 17.66 -7.64
N ALA A 67 3.51 18.56 -8.17
CA ALA A 67 3.92 19.58 -9.15
C ALA A 67 4.97 20.56 -8.62
N THR A 68 5.08 20.71 -7.30
CA THR A 68 6.07 21.54 -6.62
C THR A 68 7.18 20.72 -5.96
N THR A 69 7.34 19.46 -6.37
CA THR A 69 8.30 18.47 -5.82
C THR A 69 8.05 18.07 -4.36
N HIS A 70 6.91 18.46 -3.80
CA HIS A 70 6.53 18.15 -2.43
C HIS A 70 5.67 16.88 -2.36
N PHE A 71 5.87 16.11 -1.30
CA PHE A 71 5.05 14.95 -0.97
C PHE A 71 3.77 15.38 -0.24
N TYR A 72 2.63 14.84 -0.65
CA TYR A 72 1.36 15.01 0.06
C TYR A 72 1.14 13.87 1.06
N ASP A 73 1.14 14.20 2.35
CA ASP A 73 0.82 13.24 3.40
C ASP A 73 -0.70 13.10 3.53
N LEU A 74 -1.22 11.93 3.16
CA LEU A 74 -2.66 11.65 3.19
C LEU A 74 -3.23 11.59 4.62
N GLY A 75 -2.42 11.23 5.62
CA GLY A 75 -2.84 11.20 7.02
C GLY A 75 -2.98 12.60 7.62
N ALA A 76 -2.07 13.51 7.25
CA ALA A 76 -2.11 14.90 7.70
C ALA A 76 -2.89 15.84 6.76
N GLN A 77 -3.26 15.36 5.57
CA GLN A 77 -3.94 16.11 4.52
C GLN A 77 -3.27 17.45 4.20
N LYS A 78 -1.95 17.41 4.02
CA LYS A 78 -1.11 18.58 3.73
C LYS A 78 0.12 18.22 2.90
N CYS A 79 0.62 19.19 2.14
CA CYS A 79 1.96 19.07 1.57
C CYS A 79 3.00 19.04 2.70
N THR A 80 4.11 18.36 2.45
CA THR A 80 5.25 18.28 3.36
C THR A 80 6.50 18.77 2.65
N ASP A 81 7.55 19.09 3.42
CA ASP A 81 8.85 19.42 2.86
C ASP A 81 9.61 18.18 2.34
N GLU A 82 9.09 16.96 2.58
CA GLU A 82 9.63 15.74 1.98
C GLU A 82 9.35 15.73 0.47
N ALA A 83 10.28 15.21 -0.32
CA ALA A 83 10.06 14.93 -1.73
C ALA A 83 9.60 13.48 -1.92
N PRO A 84 8.76 13.19 -2.93
CA PRO A 84 8.53 11.82 -3.38
C PRO A 84 9.85 11.14 -3.76
N ALA A 85 9.91 9.81 -3.63
CA ALA A 85 11.04 9.03 -4.07
C ALA A 85 11.32 9.28 -5.56
N PRO A 86 12.60 9.37 -5.98
CA PRO A 86 12.98 9.64 -7.37
C PRO A 86 12.83 8.42 -8.29
N PHE A 87 12.10 7.39 -7.85
CA PHE A 87 11.90 6.12 -8.56
C PHE A 87 10.44 5.66 -8.43
N VAL A 88 10.04 4.72 -9.28
CA VAL A 88 8.70 4.15 -9.27
C VAL A 88 8.49 3.35 -7.97
N CYS A 89 7.53 3.78 -7.14
CA CYS A 89 7.26 3.16 -5.84
C CYS A 89 6.47 1.85 -5.98
N ILE A 90 7.18 0.76 -6.29
CA ILE A 90 6.64 -0.60 -6.35
C ILE A 90 7.56 -1.53 -5.54
N ILE A 91 6.98 -2.47 -4.80
CA ILE A 91 7.75 -3.46 -4.02
C ILE A 91 8.17 -4.61 -4.93
N ASN A 92 9.19 -4.36 -5.74
CA ASN A 92 9.82 -5.33 -6.64
C ASN A 92 11.27 -5.63 -6.22
N ASP A 93 11.99 -6.39 -7.04
CA ASP A 93 13.39 -6.74 -6.78
C ASP A 93 14.32 -5.51 -6.77
N ASP A 94 14.03 -4.48 -7.57
CA ASP A 94 14.81 -3.23 -7.57
C ASP A 94 14.71 -2.50 -6.23
N LEU A 95 13.48 -2.32 -5.71
CA LEU A 95 13.31 -1.72 -4.38
C LEU A 95 13.96 -2.60 -3.32
N ARG A 96 13.78 -3.93 -3.37
CA ARG A 96 14.38 -4.87 -2.40
C ARG A 96 15.91 -4.80 -2.41
N ALA A 97 16.54 -4.55 -3.55
CA ALA A 97 17.98 -4.39 -3.67
C ALA A 97 18.52 -3.14 -2.95
N LEU A 98 17.69 -2.10 -2.78
CA LEU A 98 18.04 -0.87 -2.05
C LEU A 98 17.92 -1.02 -0.52
N LEU A 99 17.19 -2.04 -0.04
CA LEU A 99 16.87 -2.22 1.37
C LEU A 99 17.94 -3.04 2.11
N ASP A 100 18.03 -2.81 3.41
CA ASP A 100 18.86 -3.65 4.28
C ASP A 100 18.33 -5.10 4.25
N PRO A 101 19.17 -6.11 3.93
CA PRO A 101 18.74 -7.51 3.86
C PRO A 101 18.02 -8.01 5.13
N SER A 102 18.40 -7.50 6.30
CA SER A 102 17.78 -7.87 7.59
C SER A 102 16.32 -7.42 7.70
N THR A 103 15.89 -6.45 6.89
CA THR A 103 14.51 -5.93 6.89
C THR A 103 13.59 -6.65 5.91
N LEU A 104 14.12 -7.45 4.97
CA LEU A 104 13.33 -8.04 3.89
C LEU A 104 12.29 -9.05 4.38
N SER A 105 12.64 -9.91 5.32
CA SER A 105 11.70 -10.88 5.91
C SER A 105 10.64 -10.17 6.76
N PRO A 106 10.99 -9.27 7.71
CA PRO A 106 10.00 -8.47 8.43
C PRO A 106 9.08 -7.64 7.52
N LEU A 107 9.61 -7.10 6.43
CA LEU A 107 8.81 -6.37 5.43
C LEU A 107 7.80 -7.30 4.75
N ALA A 108 8.21 -8.48 4.31
CA ALA A 108 7.30 -9.45 3.71
C ALA A 108 6.16 -9.84 4.67
N ASP A 109 6.50 -10.10 5.94
CA ASP A 109 5.50 -10.42 6.97
C ASP A 109 4.53 -9.26 7.21
N TYR A 110 5.02 -8.02 7.22
CA TYR A 110 4.18 -6.83 7.35
C TYR A 110 3.22 -6.70 6.15
N LEU A 111 3.70 -6.90 4.93
CA LEU A 111 2.86 -6.79 3.73
C LEU A 111 1.73 -7.81 3.73
N ILE A 112 2.01 -9.05 4.15
CA ILE A 112 1.02 -10.13 4.19
C ILE A 112 0.03 -9.96 5.34
N ASN A 113 0.50 -9.53 6.52
CA ASN A 113 -0.32 -9.60 7.74
C ASN A 113 -0.89 -8.26 8.21
N LYS A 114 -0.31 -7.13 7.77
CA LYS A 114 -0.62 -5.78 8.28
C LYS A 114 -1.02 -4.80 7.20
N ALA A 115 -0.55 -4.98 5.96
CA ALA A 115 -0.87 -4.10 4.84
C ALA A 115 -1.65 -4.80 3.71
N ALA A 116 -2.19 -6.00 3.95
CA ALA A 116 -2.89 -6.78 2.92
C ALA A 116 -4.13 -6.08 2.35
N ASP A 117 -4.82 -5.27 3.15
CA ASP A 117 -6.00 -4.49 2.72
C ASP A 117 -5.67 -3.01 2.48
N LEU A 118 -4.38 -2.66 2.46
CA LEU A 118 -3.90 -1.31 2.18
C LEU A 118 -3.30 -1.24 0.78
N THR A 119 -3.44 -0.09 0.14
CA THR A 119 -2.79 0.22 -1.13
C THR A 119 -1.51 1.00 -0.85
N LEU A 120 -0.37 0.53 -1.37
CA LEU A 120 0.85 1.34 -1.44
C LEU A 120 0.61 2.48 -2.43
N TYR A 121 0.72 3.73 -1.99
CA TYR A 121 0.50 4.87 -2.88
C TYR A 121 1.75 5.63 -3.23
N SER A 122 2.75 5.69 -2.36
CA SER A 122 3.96 6.45 -2.65
C SER A 122 5.09 6.04 -1.71
N CYS A 123 6.29 6.46 -2.07
CA CYS A 123 7.49 6.25 -1.31
C CYS A 123 8.13 7.62 -1.09
N THR A 124 8.73 7.85 0.07
CA THR A 124 9.73 8.93 0.27
C THR A 124 11.06 8.30 0.65
N VAL A 125 12.15 9.03 0.44
CA VAL A 125 13.50 8.52 0.72
C VAL A 125 14.27 9.59 1.49
N ASP A 126 14.90 9.16 2.57
CA ASP A 126 15.86 9.96 3.32
C ASP A 126 17.25 9.27 3.27
N PRO A 127 18.31 9.87 3.84
CA PRO A 127 19.65 9.26 3.83
C PRO A 127 19.73 7.87 4.48
N VAL A 128 18.80 7.49 5.35
CA VAL A 128 18.79 6.26 6.14
C VAL A 128 17.72 5.26 5.69
N ASN A 129 16.53 5.73 5.29
CA ASN A 129 15.37 4.88 5.06
C ASN A 129 14.71 5.14 3.70
N VAL A 130 14.02 4.10 3.21
CA VAL A 130 12.88 4.25 2.30
C VAL A 130 11.61 4.18 3.14
N SER A 131 10.78 5.22 3.06
CA SER A 131 9.46 5.23 3.67
C SER A 131 8.42 4.75 2.67
N LEU A 132 7.64 3.73 3.04
CA LEU A 132 6.51 3.21 2.27
C LEU A 132 5.23 3.79 2.84
N HIS A 133 4.44 4.44 1.99
CA HIS A 133 3.21 5.11 2.38
C HIS A 133 2.01 4.34 1.85
N PHE A 134 1.24 3.78 2.78
CA PHE A 134 0.07 2.98 2.51
C PHE A 134 -1.20 3.73 2.90
N PHE A 135 -2.29 3.48 2.18
CA PHE A 135 -3.59 4.01 2.54
C PHE A 135 -4.72 3.02 2.27
N LYS A 136 -5.86 3.26 2.91
CA LYS A 136 -7.16 2.68 2.57
C LYS A 136 -8.21 3.77 2.67
N PHE A 137 -9.07 3.87 1.68
CA PHE A 137 -10.22 4.78 1.70
C PHE A 137 -11.50 3.97 1.86
N GLU A 138 -12.15 4.11 3.01
CA GLU A 138 -13.36 3.35 3.36
C GLU A 138 -14.31 4.24 4.17
N ALA A 139 -15.61 4.18 3.84
CA ALA A 139 -16.65 4.96 4.52
C ALA A 139 -16.36 6.48 4.61
N GLY A 140 -15.69 7.04 3.60
CA GLY A 140 -15.36 8.47 3.56
C GLY A 140 -14.12 8.87 4.37
N VAL A 141 -13.42 7.91 4.98
CA VAL A 141 -12.25 8.13 5.84
C VAL A 141 -11.00 7.57 5.18
N VAL A 142 -9.91 8.35 5.23
CA VAL A 142 -8.57 7.89 4.84
C VAL A 142 -7.88 7.28 6.06
N GLN A 143 -7.59 5.98 5.99
CA GLN A 143 -6.67 5.32 6.91
C GLN A 143 -5.29 5.33 6.29
N TYR A 144 -4.30 5.85 7.01
CA TYR A 144 -2.93 6.03 6.51
C TYR A 144 -1.92 5.31 7.40
N ARG A 145 -0.92 4.69 6.79
CA ARG A 145 0.21 4.04 7.46
C ARG A 145 1.51 4.39 6.74
N LYS A 146 2.50 4.87 7.49
CA LYS A 146 3.89 5.04 7.04
C LYS A 146 4.73 3.92 7.64
N LEU A 147 5.50 3.23 6.81
CA LEU A 147 6.49 2.23 7.24
C LEU A 147 7.88 2.67 6.78
N ASN A 148 8.79 2.88 7.73
CA ASN A 148 10.18 3.20 7.42
C ASN A 148 10.98 1.90 7.33
N VAL A 149 11.62 1.66 6.19
CA VAL A 149 12.45 0.49 5.95
C VAL A 149 13.89 0.96 5.73
N ALA A 150 14.82 0.40 6.50
CA ALA A 150 16.22 0.79 6.42
C ALA A 150 16.79 0.48 5.03
N LYS A 151 17.57 1.43 4.49
CA LYS A 151 18.36 1.20 3.30
C LYS A 151 19.57 0.34 3.64
N LYS A 152 20.07 -0.37 2.63
CA LYS A 152 21.37 -1.01 2.71
C LYS A 152 22.44 0.06 3.00
N LYS A 153 23.36 -0.26 3.90
CA LYS A 153 24.55 0.58 4.11
C LYS A 153 25.50 0.35 2.94
N ASP A 154 25.96 1.45 2.34
CA ASP A 154 27.06 1.44 1.36
C ASP A 154 28.37 0.98 2.01
#